data_AF-A0A7X3KY06-F1
#
_entry.id   AF-A0A7X3KY06-F1
#
_cell.length_a   1.000
_cell.length_b   1.000
_cell.length_c   1.000
_cell.angle_alpha   90.00
_cell.angle_beta   90.00
_cell.angle_gamma   90.00
#
_symmetry.space_group_name_H-M   'P 1'
#
loop_
_entity.id
_entity.type
_entity.pdbx_description
1 polymer ?
#
loop_
_entity_poly.entity_id
_entity_poly.type
_entity_poly.pdbx_seq_one_letter_code
_entity_poly.pdbx_strand_id
1 'polypeptide(L)'
;MSQALVQRIDALLPQTQCGKCGHPGCRPYAEGIARGEAINKCPPGGQVTIIALADLLQVPVLPLDAPNGPIPPQVAFIREAECIGCTKCIQACPTDAIVGAARQMHTVIRDECTGCELCVAPCPVDCIDILPLSEPDASAQRERADQFRQRFEQRNARLARDEARRQAEREARAQRQAHAQEKARNEAAASIDPVQAAIERVKAQKAAAGTLSDEQKRLKVEAAMARVALSRAEKQYATYGTSDLAAQVAELKAASERAEAALAQASAAPAPVTDEAALKKAKIEAAMSRAQLAKAQKAYGAEPDAGQQAQLATLQQAVDAAEAALARLQAAQPATPPSPGEAALKQAKVALVTRRGALRSAEARGADEAELAPLRQALADAEAALHAAEDACGKAPPELQRIDKRPVDPALRALKTEQAMARAEVSRLERRQPRDEAAIGRAQARLAEAERRLGEHPEA
;
A
#
# COMPACT_ATOMS: atom_id res chain seq x y z
N MET A 1 27.23 -19.77 29.14
CA MET A 1 27.84 -20.05 27.82
C MET A 1 28.69 -18.86 27.42
N SER A 2 29.91 -19.08 26.91
CA SER A 2 30.77 -17.95 26.52
C SER A 2 30.31 -17.36 25.19
N GLN A 3 29.74 -16.15 25.23
CA GLN A 3 29.34 -15.39 24.05
C GLN A 3 30.52 -15.20 23.06
N ALA A 4 31.76 -15.18 23.57
CA ALA A 4 32.97 -15.11 22.77
C ALA A 4 33.22 -16.38 21.93
N LEU A 5 32.85 -17.58 22.43
CA LEU A 5 33.01 -18.81 21.66
C LEU A 5 32.07 -18.85 20.45
N VAL A 6 30.79 -18.47 20.66
CA VAL A 6 29.79 -18.38 19.59
C VAL A 6 30.26 -17.44 18.48
N GLN A 7 30.82 -16.28 18.83
CA GLN A 7 31.35 -15.32 17.87
C GLN A 7 32.52 -15.89 17.05
N ARG A 8 33.45 -16.63 17.70
CA ARG A 8 34.58 -17.27 17.00
C ARG A 8 34.11 -18.37 16.04
N ILE A 9 33.11 -19.15 16.44
CA ILE A 9 32.52 -20.19 15.59
C ILE A 9 31.79 -19.54 14.40
N ASP A 10 30.94 -18.53 14.66
CA ASP A 10 30.19 -17.82 13.61
C ASP A 10 31.13 -17.19 12.57
N ALA A 11 32.27 -16.64 13.00
CA ALA A 11 33.28 -16.08 12.10
C ALA A 11 33.91 -17.11 11.13
N LEU A 12 33.89 -18.41 11.45
CA LEU A 12 34.41 -19.47 10.58
C LEU A 12 33.36 -20.05 9.62
N LEU A 13 32.08 -19.71 9.80
CA LEU A 13 31.01 -20.18 8.93
C LEU A 13 31.01 -19.40 7.60
N PRO A 14 30.49 -19.98 6.50
CA PRO A 14 30.50 -19.34 5.19
C PRO A 14 29.51 -18.16 5.05
N GLN A 15 28.74 -17.85 6.10
CA GLN A 15 27.83 -16.70 6.18
C GLN A 15 26.78 -16.62 5.05
N THR A 16 26.40 -17.76 4.47
CA THR A 16 25.40 -17.81 3.39
C THR A 16 23.96 -17.58 3.84
N GLN A 17 23.67 -17.81 5.13
CA GLN A 17 22.32 -17.70 5.73
C GLN A 17 21.25 -18.58 5.05
N CYS A 18 21.66 -19.67 4.38
CA CYS A 18 20.75 -20.49 3.57
C CYS A 18 19.86 -21.46 4.36
N GLY A 19 20.23 -21.77 5.60
CA GLY A 19 19.54 -22.72 6.48
C GLY A 19 19.53 -24.19 6.03
N LYS A 20 20.37 -24.56 5.06
CA LYS A 20 20.49 -25.95 4.56
C LYS A 20 21.00 -26.96 5.59
N CYS A 21 21.58 -26.48 6.70
CA CYS A 21 22.00 -27.29 7.85
C CYS A 21 20.88 -27.53 8.90
N GLY A 22 19.65 -27.04 8.64
CA GLY A 22 18.51 -27.14 9.56
C GLY A 22 18.38 -25.98 10.56
N HIS A 23 19.34 -25.05 10.57
CA HIS A 23 19.29 -23.83 11.39
C HIS A 23 18.81 -22.63 10.56
N PRO A 24 18.13 -21.63 11.14
CA PRO A 24 17.62 -20.47 10.38
C PRO A 24 18.71 -19.49 9.90
N GLY A 25 19.98 -19.73 10.24
CA GLY A 25 21.13 -18.93 9.82
C GLY A 25 22.43 -19.47 10.39
N CYS A 26 23.55 -18.80 10.08
CA CYS A 26 24.88 -19.22 10.53
C CYS A 26 25.05 -19.07 12.06
N ARG A 27 24.61 -17.94 12.63
CA ARG A 27 24.74 -17.70 14.08
C ARG A 27 23.99 -18.72 14.96
N PRO A 28 22.71 -19.09 14.68
CA PRO A 28 22.04 -20.17 15.41
C PRO A 28 22.78 -21.51 15.34
N TYR A 29 23.38 -21.84 14.20
CA TYR A 29 24.21 -23.03 14.10
C TYR A 29 25.48 -22.92 14.95
N ALA A 30 26.12 -21.75 14.98
CA ALA A 30 27.26 -21.49 15.85
C ALA A 30 26.92 -21.64 17.34
N GLU A 31 25.72 -21.20 17.75
CA GLU A 31 25.18 -21.41 19.10
C GLU A 31 24.90 -22.89 19.39
N GLY A 32 24.44 -23.64 18.40
CA GLY A 32 24.32 -25.10 18.45
C GLY A 32 25.66 -25.77 18.69
N ILE A 33 26.67 -25.45 17.87
CA ILE A 33 28.03 -25.99 17.99
C ILE A 33 28.62 -25.66 19.36
N ALA A 34 28.47 -24.42 19.84
CA ALA A 34 28.93 -24.03 21.17
C ALA A 34 28.27 -24.82 22.31
N ARG A 35 27.09 -25.42 22.06
CA ARG A 35 26.38 -26.33 22.97
C ARG A 35 26.75 -27.81 22.78
N GLY A 36 27.69 -28.12 21.89
CA GLY A 36 28.12 -29.49 21.59
C GLY A 36 27.37 -30.14 20.42
N GLU A 37 26.66 -29.37 19.58
CA GLU A 37 26.14 -29.88 18.32
C GLU A 37 27.27 -30.22 17.34
N ALA A 38 27.02 -31.17 16.43
CA ALA A 38 27.98 -31.60 15.42
C ALA A 38 28.41 -30.46 14.47
N ILE A 39 29.72 -30.38 14.21
CA ILE A 39 30.39 -29.32 13.41
C ILE A 39 30.32 -29.54 11.88
N ASN A 40 29.75 -30.66 11.46
CA ASN A 40 29.81 -31.18 10.09
C ASN A 40 28.50 -31.06 9.31
N LYS A 41 27.58 -30.19 9.72
CA LYS A 41 26.25 -30.12 9.11
C LYS A 41 26.11 -29.05 8.03
N CYS A 42 27.15 -28.27 7.72
CA CYS A 42 27.06 -27.10 6.82
C CYS A 42 27.46 -27.44 5.37
N PRO A 43 26.52 -27.63 4.43
CA PRO A 43 26.86 -28.03 3.07
C PRO A 43 27.66 -26.97 2.28
N PRO A 44 27.36 -25.65 2.37
CA PRO A 44 28.19 -24.62 1.72
C PRO A 44 29.57 -24.43 2.35
N GLY A 45 29.73 -24.74 3.64
CA GLY A 45 31.03 -24.65 4.32
C GLY A 45 31.94 -25.82 3.98
N GLY A 46 31.33 -26.99 3.75
CA GLY A 46 32.03 -28.20 3.32
C GLY A 46 33.20 -28.57 4.25
N GLN A 47 34.18 -29.25 3.68
CA GLN A 47 35.32 -29.77 4.45
C GLN A 47 36.18 -28.64 5.05
N VAL A 48 36.31 -27.50 4.37
CA VAL A 48 37.16 -26.37 4.80
C VAL A 48 36.65 -25.80 6.11
N THR A 49 35.34 -25.53 6.20
CA THR A 49 34.73 -25.03 7.44
C THR A 49 34.82 -26.07 8.57
N ILE A 50 34.64 -27.36 8.27
CA ILE A 50 34.73 -28.42 9.28
C ILE A 50 36.13 -28.48 9.89
N ILE A 51 37.19 -28.41 9.09
CA ILE A 51 38.57 -28.43 9.57
C ILE A 51 38.83 -27.22 10.47
N ALA A 52 38.42 -26.02 10.04
CA ALA A 52 38.61 -24.81 10.84
C ALA A 52 37.85 -24.87 12.18
N LEU A 53 36.63 -25.42 12.19
CA LEU A 53 35.85 -25.63 13.40
C LEU A 53 36.46 -26.69 14.32
N ALA A 54 36.93 -27.80 13.75
CA ALA A 54 37.60 -28.88 14.47
C ALA A 54 38.86 -28.36 15.18
N ASP A 55 39.67 -27.56 14.49
CA ASP A 55 40.85 -26.90 15.05
C ASP A 55 40.45 -25.89 16.16
N LEU A 56 39.46 -25.04 15.92
CA LEU A 56 38.98 -24.07 16.91
C LEU A 56 38.52 -24.74 18.21
N LEU A 57 37.84 -25.88 18.10
CA LEU A 57 37.20 -26.59 19.22
C LEU A 57 38.06 -27.72 19.79
N GLN A 58 39.19 -28.03 19.15
CA GLN A 58 40.08 -29.14 19.48
C GLN A 58 39.34 -30.50 19.51
N VAL A 59 38.52 -30.73 18.47
CA VAL A 59 37.78 -31.98 18.26
C VAL A 59 38.21 -32.68 16.97
N PRO A 60 37.96 -34.00 16.81
CA PRO A 60 38.28 -34.69 15.57
C PRO A 60 37.52 -34.12 14.36
N VAL A 61 38.18 -34.12 13.20
CA VAL A 61 37.54 -33.77 11.92
C VAL A 61 36.52 -34.85 11.57
N LEU A 62 35.27 -34.44 11.38
CA LEU A 62 34.18 -35.32 10.99
C LEU A 62 33.94 -35.25 9.46
N PRO A 63 33.42 -36.30 8.82
CA PRO A 63 32.95 -36.21 7.44
C PRO A 63 31.71 -35.31 7.35
N LEU A 64 31.52 -34.60 6.24
CA LEU A 64 30.33 -33.77 6.03
C LEU A 64 29.04 -34.61 6.14
N ASP A 65 28.16 -34.23 7.06
CA ASP A 65 26.82 -34.78 7.25
C ASP A 65 25.81 -33.91 6.50
N ALA A 66 25.73 -34.13 5.19
CA ALA A 66 24.78 -33.47 4.30
C ALA A 66 24.28 -34.48 3.26
N PRO A 67 22.97 -34.80 3.22
CA PRO A 67 22.43 -35.83 2.32
C PRO A 67 22.63 -35.51 0.83
N ASN A 68 22.73 -34.21 0.50
CA ASN A 68 22.95 -33.73 -0.87
C ASN A 68 24.41 -33.36 -1.15
N GLY A 69 25.34 -33.70 -0.25
CA GLY A 69 26.76 -33.39 -0.39
C GLY A 69 27.12 -31.91 -0.20
N PRO A 70 28.37 -31.53 -0.50
CA PRO A 70 28.83 -30.15 -0.43
C PRO A 70 28.18 -29.30 -1.52
N ILE A 71 27.96 -28.02 -1.23
CA ILE A 71 27.37 -27.07 -2.17
C ILE A 71 28.46 -26.10 -2.61
N PRO A 72 28.81 -26.08 -3.91
CA PRO A 72 29.85 -25.19 -4.40
C PRO A 72 29.41 -23.72 -4.33
N PRO A 73 30.36 -22.78 -4.27
CA PRO A 73 30.09 -21.35 -4.44
C PRO A 73 29.32 -21.07 -5.73
N GLN A 74 28.28 -20.26 -5.61
CA GLN A 74 27.30 -20.02 -6.66
C GLN A 74 26.63 -18.67 -6.46
N VAL A 75 25.94 -18.17 -7.48
CA VAL A 75 25.24 -16.89 -7.47
C VAL A 75 23.88 -17.02 -8.14
N ALA A 76 22.92 -16.23 -7.67
CA ALA A 76 21.64 -16.11 -8.35
C ALA A 76 21.79 -15.22 -9.60
N PHE A 77 21.09 -15.58 -10.66
CA PHE A 77 20.97 -14.83 -11.90
C PHE A 77 19.50 -14.65 -12.23
N ILE A 78 19.06 -13.41 -12.44
CA ILE A 78 17.66 -13.11 -12.77
C ILE A 78 17.58 -12.85 -14.27
N ARG A 79 16.77 -13.63 -14.98
CA ARG A 79 16.46 -13.38 -16.39
C ARG A 79 15.58 -12.13 -16.48
N GLU A 80 16.18 -10.99 -16.80
CA GLU A 80 15.48 -9.70 -16.68
C GLU A 80 14.25 -9.59 -17.60
N ALA A 81 14.29 -10.25 -18.77
CA ALA A 81 13.19 -10.27 -19.73
C ALA A 81 11.91 -10.93 -19.19
N GLU A 82 12.03 -11.87 -18.25
CA GLU A 82 10.91 -12.58 -17.64
C GLU A 82 10.45 -11.95 -16.30
N CYS A 83 11.26 -11.05 -15.74
CA CYS A 83 11.01 -10.47 -14.45
C CYS A 83 9.84 -9.48 -14.46
N ILE A 84 8.75 -9.81 -13.76
CA ILE A 84 7.56 -8.94 -13.67
C ILE A 84 7.63 -7.86 -12.57
N GLY A 85 8.76 -7.70 -11.89
CA GLY A 85 8.90 -6.67 -10.87
C GLY A 85 8.06 -6.88 -9.59
N CYS A 86 7.83 -8.14 -9.16
CA CYS A 86 6.95 -8.45 -8.02
C CYS A 86 7.56 -8.19 -6.62
N THR A 87 8.87 -7.97 -6.52
CA THR A 87 9.65 -7.69 -5.27
C THR A 87 9.75 -8.81 -4.23
N LYS A 88 9.15 -10.00 -4.46
CA LYS A 88 9.24 -11.14 -3.52
C LYS A 88 10.67 -11.63 -3.28
N CYS A 89 11.50 -11.63 -4.34
CA CYS A 89 12.91 -12.01 -4.25
C CYS A 89 13.73 -11.04 -3.36
N ILE A 90 13.49 -9.72 -3.46
CA ILE A 90 14.12 -8.71 -2.58
C ILE A 90 13.76 -8.98 -1.11
N GLN A 91 12.51 -9.35 -0.83
CA GLN A 91 12.07 -9.63 0.54
C GLN A 91 12.70 -10.90 1.11
N ALA A 92 12.99 -11.88 0.25
CA ALA A 92 13.62 -13.15 0.65
C ALA A 92 15.15 -13.07 0.74
N CYS A 93 15.79 -12.12 0.05
CA CYS A 93 17.25 -12.02 0.03
C CYS A 93 17.81 -11.62 1.41
N PRO A 94 18.67 -12.44 2.05
CA PRO A 94 19.19 -12.16 3.38
C PRO A 94 20.25 -11.05 3.39
N THR A 95 20.95 -10.80 2.29
CA THR A 95 22.05 -9.82 2.21
C THR A 95 21.70 -8.57 1.38
N ASP A 96 20.45 -8.43 0.94
CA ASP A 96 20.03 -7.37 0.01
C ASP A 96 20.82 -7.32 -1.32
N ALA A 97 21.30 -8.48 -1.79
CA ALA A 97 22.03 -8.59 -3.05
C ALA A 97 21.17 -8.33 -4.30
N ILE A 98 19.84 -8.36 -4.17
CA ILE A 98 18.91 -8.16 -5.29
C ILE A 98 18.46 -6.71 -5.31
N VAL A 99 18.63 -6.06 -6.46
CA VAL A 99 18.24 -4.67 -6.68
C VAL A 99 17.13 -4.57 -7.72
N GLY A 100 16.28 -3.55 -7.56
CA GLY A 100 15.15 -3.25 -8.44
C GLY A 100 14.02 -2.58 -7.67
N ALA A 101 12.88 -2.42 -8.32
CA ALA A 101 11.72 -1.76 -7.74
C ALA A 101 10.41 -2.45 -8.15
N ALA A 102 9.31 -2.09 -7.50
CA ALA A 102 8.00 -2.59 -7.87
C ALA A 102 7.68 -2.25 -9.34
N ARG A 103 7.29 -3.26 -10.12
CA ARG A 103 7.01 -3.18 -11.57
C ARG A 103 8.21 -2.80 -12.43
N GLN A 104 9.43 -2.97 -11.92
CA GLN A 104 10.68 -2.82 -12.67
C GLN A 104 11.45 -4.15 -12.64
N MET A 105 12.30 -4.39 -13.64
CA MET A 105 13.14 -5.58 -13.65
C MET A 105 14.08 -5.59 -12.43
N HIS A 106 14.36 -6.78 -11.92
CA HIS A 106 15.31 -6.99 -10.85
C HIS A 106 16.59 -7.59 -11.41
N THR A 107 17.72 -7.29 -10.78
CA THR A 107 19.01 -7.92 -11.08
C THR A 107 19.79 -8.20 -9.79
N VAL A 108 20.86 -8.97 -9.88
CA VAL A 108 21.66 -9.42 -8.74
C VAL A 108 23.02 -8.74 -8.76
N ILE A 109 23.38 -8.09 -7.65
CA ILE A 109 24.76 -7.65 -7.42
C ILE A 109 25.57 -8.89 -7.07
N ARG A 110 26.28 -9.43 -8.07
CA ARG A 110 27.04 -10.68 -7.97
C ARG A 110 27.95 -10.72 -6.73
N ASP A 111 28.59 -9.61 -6.42
CA ASP A 111 29.54 -9.51 -5.31
C ASP A 111 28.92 -9.59 -3.92
N GLU A 112 27.61 -9.31 -3.79
CA GLU A 112 26.86 -9.34 -2.53
C GLU A 112 26.01 -10.61 -2.39
N CYS A 113 25.93 -11.41 -3.45
CA CYS A 113 25.14 -12.63 -3.50
C CYS A 113 25.89 -13.79 -2.86
N THR A 114 25.27 -14.40 -1.84
CA THR A 114 25.81 -15.57 -1.12
C THR A 114 25.52 -16.90 -1.79
N GLY A 115 24.71 -16.91 -2.86
CA GLY A 115 24.25 -18.17 -3.47
C GLY A 115 23.31 -18.99 -2.60
N CYS A 116 22.60 -18.36 -1.64
CA CYS A 116 21.72 -19.04 -0.68
C CYS A 116 20.43 -19.65 -1.26
N GLU A 117 20.07 -19.27 -2.49
CA GLU A 117 18.88 -19.75 -3.23
C GLU A 117 17.52 -19.39 -2.61
N LEU A 118 17.46 -18.68 -1.48
CA LEU A 118 16.21 -18.30 -0.81
C LEU A 118 15.26 -17.48 -1.70
N CYS A 119 15.77 -16.86 -2.76
CA CYS A 119 15.00 -16.07 -3.70
C CYS A 119 14.28 -16.88 -4.78
N VAL A 120 14.67 -18.14 -5.02
CA VAL A 120 14.13 -18.99 -6.11
C VAL A 120 12.66 -19.30 -5.86
N ALA A 121 12.33 -19.96 -4.74
CA ALA A 121 10.96 -20.39 -4.44
C ALA A 121 9.93 -19.25 -4.35
N PRO A 122 10.25 -18.05 -3.81
CA PRO A 122 9.31 -16.92 -3.82
C PRO A 122 9.02 -16.31 -5.20
N CYS A 123 9.80 -16.62 -6.24
CA CYS A 123 9.63 -16.02 -7.57
C CYS A 123 8.40 -16.62 -8.30
N PRO A 124 7.33 -15.84 -8.57
CA PRO A 124 6.08 -16.38 -9.12
C PRO A 124 6.15 -16.72 -10.61
N VAL A 125 7.18 -16.25 -11.32
CA VAL A 125 7.41 -16.46 -12.74
C VAL A 125 8.64 -17.33 -13.02
N ASP A 126 9.32 -17.78 -11.95
CA ASP A 126 10.45 -18.70 -12.04
C ASP A 126 11.59 -18.22 -12.94
N CYS A 127 11.94 -16.93 -12.82
CA CYS A 127 12.96 -16.26 -13.65
C CYS A 127 14.36 -16.23 -13.01
N ILE A 128 14.65 -17.07 -12.01
CA ILE A 128 15.89 -17.01 -11.23
C ILE A 128 16.65 -18.33 -11.35
N ASP A 129 17.83 -18.26 -11.95
CA ASP A 129 18.76 -19.38 -12.08
C ASP A 129 19.85 -19.30 -11.00
N ILE A 130 20.41 -20.45 -10.65
CA ILE A 130 21.57 -20.55 -9.75
C ILE A 130 22.76 -20.98 -10.59
N LEU A 131 23.73 -20.09 -10.73
CA LEU A 131 24.91 -20.30 -11.57
C LEU A 131 26.12 -20.63 -10.69
N PRO A 132 26.85 -21.73 -10.99
CA PRO A 132 28.08 -22.03 -10.29
C PRO A 132 29.15 -20.99 -10.62
N LEU A 133 30.03 -20.72 -9.66
CA LEU A 133 31.18 -19.85 -9.86
C LEU A 133 32.40 -20.62 -10.39
N SER A 134 33.21 -19.95 -11.20
CA SER A 134 34.55 -20.43 -11.56
C SER A 134 35.43 -20.50 -10.31
N GLU A 135 36.48 -21.33 -10.27
CA GLU A 135 37.34 -21.44 -9.08
C GLU A 135 37.92 -20.09 -8.58
N PRO A 136 38.42 -19.19 -9.45
CA PRO A 136 38.85 -17.86 -9.02
C PRO A 136 37.74 -17.07 -8.33
N ASP A 137 36.53 -17.05 -8.92
CA ASP A 137 35.39 -16.33 -8.35
C ASP A 137 34.86 -16.99 -7.07
N ALA A 138 34.91 -18.32 -7.01
CA ALA A 138 34.55 -19.12 -5.85
C ALA A 138 35.47 -18.84 -4.66
N SER A 139 36.79 -18.70 -4.91
CA SER A 139 37.75 -18.29 -3.88
C SER A 139 37.45 -16.89 -3.37
N ALA A 140 37.26 -15.93 -4.28
CA ALA A 140 36.91 -14.55 -3.90
C ALA A 140 35.59 -14.48 -3.11
N GLN A 141 34.60 -15.30 -3.45
CA GLN A 141 33.34 -15.37 -2.69
C GLN A 141 33.56 -15.91 -1.26
N ARG A 142 34.39 -16.95 -1.09
CA ARG A 142 34.73 -17.51 0.24
C ARG A 142 35.39 -16.47 1.15
N GLU A 143 36.27 -15.64 0.61
CA GLU A 143 36.95 -14.57 1.34
C GLU A 143 36.00 -13.45 1.81
N ARG A 144 34.82 -13.32 1.20
CA ARG A 144 33.81 -12.30 1.53
C ARG A 144 32.82 -12.71 2.61
N ALA A 145 33.04 -13.82 3.33
CA ALA A 145 32.13 -14.27 4.39
C ALA A 145 31.81 -13.17 5.42
N ASP A 146 32.81 -12.36 5.81
CA ASP A 146 32.61 -11.22 6.72
C ASP A 146 31.71 -10.13 6.13
N GLN A 147 31.85 -9.82 4.84
CA GLN A 147 30.98 -8.87 4.14
C GLN A 147 29.53 -9.36 4.13
N PHE A 148 29.31 -10.66 3.86
CA PHE A 148 27.98 -11.25 3.89
C PHE A 148 27.34 -11.20 5.28
N ARG A 149 28.12 -11.46 6.34
CA ARG A 149 27.68 -11.29 7.73
C ARG A 149 27.23 -9.85 7.98
N GLN A 150 28.08 -8.87 7.64
CA GLN A 150 27.76 -7.45 7.84
C GLN A 150 26.50 -7.02 7.09
N ARG A 151 26.33 -7.44 5.84
CA ARG A 151 25.12 -7.16 5.03
C ARG A 151 23.87 -7.75 5.67
N PHE A 152 23.93 -9.00 6.12
CA PHE A 152 22.82 -9.66 6.81
C PHE A 152 22.44 -8.94 8.10
N GLU A 153 23.42 -8.55 8.92
CA GLU A 153 23.20 -7.78 10.15
C GLU A 153 22.59 -6.40 9.85
N GLN A 154 23.10 -5.68 8.84
CA GLN A 154 22.56 -4.39 8.41
C GLN A 154 21.10 -4.51 7.95
N ARG A 155 20.76 -5.55 7.17
CA ARG A 155 19.40 -5.83 6.75
C ARG A 155 18.49 -6.08 7.96
N ASN A 156 18.89 -6.97 8.86
CA ASN A 156 18.10 -7.30 10.05
C ASN A 156 17.90 -6.08 10.95
N ALA A 157 18.93 -5.27 11.14
CA ALA A 157 18.81 -4.01 11.88
C ALA A 157 17.84 -3.04 11.20
N ARG A 158 17.82 -2.96 9.86
CA ARG A 158 16.84 -2.15 9.12
C ARG A 158 15.41 -2.67 9.32
N LEU A 159 15.19 -3.97 9.17
CA LEU A 159 13.87 -4.58 9.35
C LEU A 159 13.35 -4.40 10.78
N ALA A 160 14.21 -4.57 11.79
CA ALA A 160 13.85 -4.35 13.19
C ALA A 160 13.43 -2.89 13.46
N ARG A 161 14.15 -1.90 12.89
CA ARG A 161 13.76 -0.49 12.99
C ARG A 161 12.40 -0.21 12.34
N ASP A 162 12.15 -0.80 11.17
CA ASP A 162 10.87 -0.63 10.46
C ASP A 162 9.70 -1.26 11.23
N GLU A 163 9.90 -2.44 11.80
CA GLU A 163 8.91 -3.12 12.64
C GLU A 163 8.62 -2.33 13.92
N ALA A 164 9.65 -1.89 14.65
CA ALA A 164 9.51 -1.07 15.84
C ALA A 164 8.74 0.23 15.55
N ARG A 165 9.03 0.89 14.42
CA ARG A 165 8.27 2.08 13.98
C ARG A 165 6.79 1.77 13.77
N ARG A 166 6.47 0.69 13.03
CA ARG A 166 5.07 0.29 12.78
C ARG A 166 4.34 -0.08 14.06
N GLN A 167 5.02 -0.73 15.01
CA GLN A 167 4.47 -1.07 16.31
C GLN A 167 4.19 0.18 17.14
N ALA A 168 5.15 1.11 17.25
CA ALA A 168 4.96 2.38 17.94
C ALA A 168 3.80 3.20 17.34
N GLU A 169 3.65 3.23 16.02
CA GLU A 169 2.52 3.88 15.36
C GLU A 169 1.16 3.24 15.73
N ARG A 170 1.09 1.91 15.83
CA ARG A 170 -0.11 1.17 16.24
C ARG A 170 -0.44 1.43 17.71
N GLU A 171 0.56 1.39 18.58
CA GLU A 171 0.42 1.69 20.01
C GLU A 171 -0.04 3.14 20.21
N ALA A 172 0.54 4.10 19.50
CA ALA A 172 0.10 5.50 19.55
C ALA A 172 -1.33 5.70 19.02
N ARG A 173 -1.78 4.91 18.03
CA ARG A 173 -3.19 4.91 17.59
C ARG A 173 -4.09 4.32 18.65
N ALA A 174 -3.70 3.21 19.27
CA ALA A 174 -4.47 2.56 20.34
C ALA A 174 -4.57 3.47 21.57
N GLN A 175 -3.48 4.11 21.99
CA GLN A 175 -3.45 5.07 23.10
C GLN A 175 -4.35 6.28 22.82
N ARG A 176 -4.34 6.83 21.59
CA ARG A 176 -5.25 7.91 21.20
C ARG A 176 -6.72 7.48 21.25
N GLN A 177 -7.02 6.25 20.84
CA GLN A 177 -8.37 5.70 20.95
C GLN A 177 -8.79 5.49 22.41
N ALA A 178 -7.91 4.93 23.25
CA ALA A 178 -8.16 4.73 24.66
C ALA A 178 -8.38 6.07 25.38
N HIS A 179 -7.52 7.06 25.14
CA HIS A 179 -7.68 8.42 25.69
C HIS A 179 -8.97 9.09 25.19
N ALA A 180 -9.35 8.91 23.92
CA ALA A 180 -10.61 9.43 23.41
C ALA A 180 -11.84 8.75 24.05
N GLN A 181 -11.78 7.43 24.29
CA GLN A 181 -12.83 6.69 24.98
C GLN A 181 -12.94 7.07 26.45
N GLU A 182 -11.81 7.20 27.14
CA GLU A 182 -11.76 7.65 28.53
C GLU A 182 -12.26 9.08 28.66
N LYS A 183 -11.84 9.98 27.76
CA LYS A 183 -12.37 11.34 27.68
C LYS A 183 -13.88 11.34 27.45
N ALA A 184 -14.40 10.57 26.48
CA ALA A 184 -15.83 10.49 26.22
C ALA A 184 -16.62 9.90 27.41
N ARG A 185 -16.06 8.92 28.12
CA ARG A 185 -16.66 8.37 29.34
C ARG A 185 -16.68 9.39 30.48
N ASN A 186 -15.60 10.15 30.65
CA ASN A 186 -15.52 11.21 31.66
C ASN A 186 -16.45 12.39 31.32
N GLU A 187 -16.57 12.77 30.04
CA GLU A 187 -17.54 13.76 29.56
C GLU A 187 -18.99 13.28 29.77
N ALA A 188 -19.28 12.01 29.49
CA ALA A 188 -20.59 11.42 29.78
C ALA A 188 -20.90 11.39 31.29
N ALA A 189 -19.91 11.09 32.14
CA ALA A 189 -20.06 11.15 33.60
C ALA A 189 -20.22 12.59 34.13
N ALA A 190 -19.52 13.57 33.55
CA ALA A 190 -19.62 14.99 33.89
C ALA A 190 -20.93 15.64 33.40
N SER A 191 -21.54 15.11 32.33
CA SER A 191 -22.83 15.58 31.81
C SER A 191 -24.05 15.31 32.69
N ILE A 192 -23.85 14.65 33.85
CA ILE A 192 -24.87 14.48 34.89
C ILE A 192 -24.96 15.73 35.80
N ASP A 193 -24.00 16.67 35.73
CA ASP A 193 -24.06 17.95 36.46
C ASP A 193 -24.67 19.07 35.58
N PRO A 194 -25.86 19.61 35.92
CA PRO A 194 -26.57 20.61 35.11
C PRO A 194 -25.79 21.92 34.92
N VAL A 195 -24.78 22.21 35.75
CA VAL A 195 -24.00 23.46 35.68
C VAL A 195 -22.93 23.40 34.58
N GLN A 196 -22.31 22.24 34.35
CA GLN A 196 -21.25 22.08 33.35
C GLN A 196 -21.82 22.14 31.91
N ALA A 197 -23.03 21.62 31.70
CA ALA A 197 -23.76 21.68 30.43
C ALA A 197 -24.10 23.13 30.00
N ALA A 198 -24.23 24.07 30.94
CA ALA A 198 -24.43 25.49 30.63
C ALA A 198 -23.12 26.16 30.17
N ILE A 199 -21.99 25.81 30.79
CA ILE A 199 -20.67 26.35 30.45
C ILE A 199 -20.20 25.82 29.09
N GLU A 200 -20.48 24.57 28.76
CA GLU A 200 -20.13 23.98 27.47
C GLU A 200 -20.98 24.53 26.31
N ARG A 201 -22.25 24.92 26.53
CA ARG A 201 -23.05 25.64 25.53
C ARG A 201 -22.45 27.01 25.20
N VAL A 202 -21.93 27.73 26.17
CA VAL A 202 -21.25 29.02 25.96
C VAL A 202 -19.89 28.84 25.25
N LYS A 203 -19.17 27.76 25.54
CA LYS A 203 -17.91 27.42 24.85
C LYS A 203 -18.14 26.90 23.43
N ALA A 204 -19.19 26.12 23.19
CA ALA A 204 -19.61 25.65 21.87
C ALA A 204 -20.10 26.81 20.98
N GLN A 205 -20.76 27.82 21.57
CA GLN A 205 -21.09 29.08 20.89
C GLN A 205 -19.82 29.86 20.49
N LYS A 206 -18.74 29.80 21.28
CA LYS A 206 -17.44 30.39 20.92
C LYS A 206 -16.65 29.57 19.89
N ALA A 207 -16.81 28.24 19.85
CA ALA A 207 -16.15 27.36 18.88
C ALA A 207 -16.81 27.38 17.49
N ALA A 208 -18.09 27.78 17.39
CA ALA A 208 -18.81 27.94 16.12
C ALA A 208 -18.34 29.15 15.27
N ALA A 209 -17.50 30.04 15.82
CA ALA A 209 -16.93 31.20 15.12
C ALA A 209 -15.71 30.85 14.20
N GLY A 210 -15.40 29.56 14.02
CA GLY A 210 -14.12 29.09 13.49
C GLY A 210 -14.13 28.58 12.04
N THR A 211 -14.69 29.30 11.07
CA THR A 211 -14.32 29.12 9.65
C THR A 211 -14.11 30.48 9.01
N LEU A 212 -12.83 30.87 8.88
CA LEU A 212 -12.45 32.13 8.24
C LEU A 212 -12.83 32.10 6.76
N SER A 213 -13.44 33.17 6.26
CA SER A 213 -13.65 33.40 4.82
C SER A 213 -12.31 33.45 4.07
N ASP A 214 -12.31 33.24 2.76
CA ASP A 214 -11.06 33.31 1.98
C ASP A 214 -10.41 34.69 2.01
N GLU A 215 -11.22 35.75 2.16
CA GLU A 215 -10.74 37.11 2.43
C GLU A 215 -10.07 37.22 3.80
N GLN A 216 -10.68 36.66 4.86
CA GLN A 216 -10.08 36.62 6.20
C GLN A 216 -8.79 35.78 6.23
N LYS A 217 -8.68 34.71 5.42
CA LYS A 217 -7.44 33.94 5.27
C LYS A 217 -6.34 34.79 4.61
N ARG A 218 -6.67 35.53 3.55
CA ARG A 218 -5.72 36.43 2.87
C ARG A 218 -5.22 37.52 3.80
N LEU A 219 -6.13 38.20 4.50
CA LEU A 219 -5.80 39.26 5.48
C LEU A 219 -4.97 38.72 6.66
N LYS A 220 -5.21 37.47 7.07
CA LYS A 220 -4.42 36.81 8.12
C LYS A 220 -2.98 36.53 7.68
N VAL A 221 -2.77 36.12 6.43
CA VAL A 221 -1.44 35.94 5.85
C VAL A 221 -0.73 37.29 5.75
N GLU A 222 -1.42 38.32 5.28
CA GLU A 222 -0.89 39.68 5.14
C GLU A 222 -0.45 40.29 6.49
N ALA A 223 -1.30 40.20 7.52
CA ALA A 223 -0.94 40.64 8.88
C ALA A 223 0.24 39.85 9.47
N ALA A 224 0.33 38.54 9.18
CA ALA A 224 1.47 37.74 9.61
C ALA A 224 2.77 38.15 8.91
N MET A 225 2.73 38.43 7.61
CA MET A 225 3.90 38.89 6.85
C MET A 225 4.36 40.28 7.30
N ALA A 226 3.44 41.21 7.57
CA ALA A 226 3.75 42.55 8.05
C ALA A 226 4.45 42.53 9.43
N ARG A 227 3.99 41.68 10.37
CA ARG A 227 4.67 41.47 11.65
C ARG A 227 6.08 40.91 11.52
N VAL A 228 6.27 39.93 10.62
CA VAL A 228 7.60 39.34 10.38
C VAL A 228 8.54 40.38 9.76
N ALA A 229 8.05 41.21 8.84
CA ALA A 229 8.82 42.31 8.26
C ALA A 229 9.22 43.33 9.33
N LEU A 230 8.29 43.76 10.19
CA LEU A 230 8.57 44.65 11.31
C LEU A 230 9.63 44.07 12.25
N SER A 231 9.45 42.81 12.69
CA SER A 231 10.41 42.16 13.60
C SER A 231 11.82 42.03 13.00
N ARG A 232 11.94 41.84 11.67
CA ARG A 232 13.24 41.84 10.99
C ARG A 232 13.87 43.23 10.97
N ALA A 233 13.10 44.27 10.67
CA ALA A 233 13.59 45.64 10.64
C ALA A 233 13.98 46.15 12.04
N GLU A 234 13.23 45.80 13.08
CA GLU A 234 13.56 46.14 14.48
C GLU A 234 14.90 45.53 14.90
N LYS A 235 15.18 44.28 14.50
CA LYS A 235 16.48 43.63 14.75
C LYS A 235 17.62 44.29 13.99
N GLN A 236 17.40 44.69 12.73
CA GLN A 236 18.40 45.43 11.95
C GLN A 236 18.68 46.80 12.57
N TYR A 237 17.64 47.52 12.98
CA TYR A 237 17.79 48.79 13.67
C TYR A 237 18.52 48.66 15.01
N ALA A 238 18.20 47.64 15.81
CA ALA A 238 18.91 47.35 17.05
C ALA A 238 20.40 47.02 16.84
N THR A 239 20.76 46.51 15.66
CA THR A 239 22.15 46.16 15.32
C THR A 239 22.94 47.37 14.80
N TYR A 240 22.35 48.19 13.94
CA TYR A 240 23.08 49.21 13.17
C TYR A 240 22.70 50.66 13.50
N GLY A 241 21.55 50.90 14.14
CA GLY A 241 21.18 52.20 14.73
C GLY A 241 21.08 53.40 13.78
N THR A 242 20.95 53.20 12.46
CA THR A 242 20.93 54.30 11.48
C THR A 242 19.56 55.00 11.42
N SER A 243 19.54 56.29 11.04
CA SER A 243 18.31 57.07 10.87
C SER A 243 17.37 56.47 9.81
N ASP A 244 17.93 55.88 8.76
CA ASP A 244 17.16 55.26 7.68
C ASP A 244 16.46 53.99 8.15
N LEU A 245 17.12 53.19 8.99
CA LEU A 245 16.52 52.01 9.63
C LEU A 245 15.45 52.43 10.66
N ALA A 246 15.62 53.55 11.36
CA ALA A 246 14.59 54.09 12.25
C ALA A 246 13.32 54.47 11.47
N ALA A 247 13.47 55.13 10.32
CA ALA A 247 12.36 55.46 9.43
C ALA A 247 11.67 54.19 8.89
N GLN A 248 12.45 53.19 8.50
CA GLN A 248 11.94 51.91 7.99
C GLN A 248 11.15 51.12 9.06
N VAL A 249 11.61 51.12 10.32
CA VAL A 249 10.88 50.51 11.44
C VAL A 249 9.54 51.23 11.67
N ALA A 250 9.52 52.56 11.64
CA ALA A 250 8.30 53.34 11.81
C ALA A 250 7.27 53.05 10.71
N GLU A 251 7.71 52.93 9.45
CA GLU A 251 6.85 52.59 8.32
C GLU A 251 6.27 51.17 8.42
N LEU A 252 7.11 50.18 8.73
CA LEU A 252 6.67 48.79 8.87
C LEU A 252 5.77 48.59 10.09
N LYS A 253 5.94 49.40 11.14
CA LYS A 253 5.04 49.40 12.29
C LYS A 253 3.65 49.88 11.90
N ALA A 254 3.56 51.00 11.18
CA ALA A 254 2.29 51.49 10.65
C ALA A 254 1.66 50.50 9.64
N ALA A 255 2.47 49.75 8.87
CA ALA A 255 1.97 48.70 7.98
C ALA A 255 1.41 47.49 8.75
N SER A 256 2.08 47.04 9.81
CA SER A 256 1.60 45.96 10.67
C SER A 256 0.29 46.33 11.35
N GLU A 257 0.19 47.53 11.91
CA GLU A 257 -1.03 48.03 12.57
C GLU A 257 -2.21 48.12 11.60
N ARG A 258 -1.98 48.60 10.35
CA ARG A 258 -3.01 48.63 9.31
C ARG A 258 -3.50 47.23 8.90
N ALA A 259 -2.58 46.28 8.72
CA ALA A 259 -2.95 44.91 8.34
C ALA A 259 -3.72 44.18 9.45
N GLU A 260 -3.36 44.43 10.72
CA GLU A 260 -4.09 43.90 11.87
C GLU A 260 -5.48 44.53 12.04
N ALA A 261 -5.60 45.85 11.82
CA ALA A 261 -6.88 46.53 11.82
C ALA A 261 -7.81 46.02 10.71
N ALA A 262 -7.29 45.77 9.51
CA ALA A 262 -8.06 45.20 8.40
C ALA A 262 -8.56 43.77 8.70
N LEU A 263 -7.71 42.92 9.30
CA LEU A 263 -8.13 41.60 9.75
C LEU A 263 -9.19 41.67 10.85
N ALA A 264 -9.04 42.58 11.82
CA ALA A 264 -10.00 42.78 12.90
C ALA A 264 -11.36 43.25 12.37
N GLN A 265 -11.37 44.19 11.43
CA GLN A 265 -12.58 44.69 10.79
C GLN A 265 -13.28 43.59 9.96
N ALA A 266 -12.53 42.80 9.19
CA ALA A 266 -13.07 41.66 8.45
C ALA A 266 -13.58 40.54 9.37
N SER A 267 -13.03 40.39 10.57
CA SER A 267 -13.46 39.39 11.57
C SER A 267 -14.67 39.85 12.41
N ALA A 268 -15.04 41.13 12.34
CA ALA A 268 -16.18 41.70 13.06
C ALA A 268 -17.50 41.60 12.28
N ALA A 269 -17.46 41.28 10.98
CA ALA A 269 -18.66 41.05 10.17
C ALA A 269 -19.17 39.60 10.34
N PRO A 270 -20.48 39.36 10.56
CA PRO A 270 -21.03 38.02 10.68
C PRO A 270 -20.86 37.26 9.35
N ALA A 271 -20.14 36.14 9.40
CA ALA A 271 -19.83 35.34 8.21
C ALA A 271 -21.07 34.59 7.69
N PRO A 272 -21.33 34.57 6.37
CA PRO A 272 -22.28 33.64 5.78
C PRO A 272 -21.70 32.22 5.84
N VAL A 273 -22.42 31.31 6.50
CA VAL A 273 -22.13 29.88 6.47
C VAL A 273 -22.32 29.41 5.03
N THR A 274 -21.26 29.02 4.33
CA THR A 274 -21.42 28.47 2.97
C THR A 274 -22.10 27.11 3.05
N ASP A 275 -23.36 27.03 2.59
CA ASP A 275 -24.22 25.83 2.65
C ASP A 275 -23.58 24.58 2.01
N GLU A 276 -22.63 24.74 1.11
CA GLU A 276 -21.97 23.62 0.42
C GLU A 276 -21.08 22.78 1.35
N ALA A 277 -20.32 23.42 2.24
CA ALA A 277 -19.45 22.72 3.18
C ALA A 277 -20.26 22.03 4.28
N ALA A 278 -21.32 22.68 4.76
CA ALA A 278 -22.28 22.11 5.69
C ALA A 278 -23.01 20.90 5.08
N LEU A 279 -23.43 21.00 3.81
CA LEU A 279 -24.05 19.89 3.09
C LEU A 279 -23.07 18.71 2.90
N LYS A 280 -21.82 18.96 2.49
CA LYS A 280 -20.81 17.90 2.34
C LYS A 280 -20.56 17.17 3.66
N LYS A 281 -20.45 17.91 4.76
CA LYS A 281 -20.31 17.34 6.11
C LYS A 281 -21.51 16.48 6.50
N ALA A 282 -22.74 16.99 6.31
CA ALA A 282 -23.96 16.25 6.62
C ALA A 282 -24.11 14.96 5.78
N LYS A 283 -23.69 14.98 4.51
CA LYS A 283 -23.65 13.77 3.65
C LYS A 283 -22.70 12.70 4.19
N ILE A 284 -21.51 13.11 4.63
CA ILE A 284 -20.51 12.19 5.21
C ILE A 284 -21.05 11.60 6.52
N GLU A 285 -21.63 12.44 7.38
CA GLU A 285 -22.18 12.02 8.68
C GLU A 285 -23.32 11.02 8.52
N ALA A 286 -24.30 11.29 7.64
CA ALA A 286 -25.39 10.35 7.33
C ALA A 286 -24.88 9.03 6.71
N ALA A 287 -23.80 9.05 5.93
CA ALA A 287 -23.19 7.85 5.39
C ALA A 287 -22.47 7.03 6.48
N MET A 288 -21.73 7.69 7.37
CA MET A 288 -21.00 7.04 8.46
C MET A 288 -21.96 6.43 9.49
N SER A 289 -23.02 7.14 9.89
CA SER A 289 -24.01 6.63 10.84
C SER A 289 -24.73 5.38 10.31
N ARG A 290 -25.11 5.36 9.02
CA ARG A 290 -25.71 4.17 8.39
C ARG A 290 -24.73 2.99 8.35
N ALA A 291 -23.47 3.24 8.03
CA ALA A 291 -22.45 2.19 8.01
C ALA A 291 -22.19 1.61 9.40
N GLN A 292 -22.21 2.44 10.45
CA GLN A 292 -22.08 2.00 11.84
C GLN A 292 -23.26 1.13 12.27
N LEU A 293 -24.50 1.53 11.97
CA LEU A 293 -25.69 0.75 12.23
C LEU A 293 -25.67 -0.60 11.51
N ALA A 294 -25.39 -0.61 10.20
CA ALA A 294 -25.32 -1.83 9.41
C ALA A 294 -24.23 -2.80 9.90
N LYS A 295 -23.08 -2.26 10.31
CA LYS A 295 -21.99 -3.04 10.92
C LYS A 295 -22.41 -3.65 12.26
N ALA A 296 -23.09 -2.89 13.11
CA ALA A 296 -23.58 -3.36 14.40
C ALA A 296 -24.66 -4.45 14.23
N GLN A 297 -25.63 -4.24 13.33
CA GLN A 297 -26.65 -5.23 12.99
C GLN A 297 -26.04 -6.55 12.49
N LYS A 298 -25.01 -6.47 11.64
CA LYS A 298 -24.29 -7.67 11.16
C LYS A 298 -23.48 -8.36 12.26
N ALA A 299 -22.95 -7.61 13.23
CA ALA A 299 -22.16 -8.14 14.33
C ALA A 299 -23.00 -8.83 15.41
N TYR A 300 -24.22 -8.36 15.67
CA TYR A 300 -25.08 -8.88 16.73
C TYR A 300 -25.99 -10.04 16.31
N GLY A 301 -26.09 -10.33 15.01
CA GLY A 301 -26.87 -11.47 14.52
C GLY A 301 -28.38 -11.27 14.69
N ALA A 302 -29.15 -12.36 14.65
CA ALA A 302 -30.61 -12.33 14.62
C ALA A 302 -31.27 -12.11 15.98
N GLU A 303 -30.59 -12.45 17.08
CA GLU A 303 -31.12 -12.31 18.46
C GLU A 303 -30.13 -11.52 19.35
N PRO A 304 -30.11 -10.18 19.24
CA PRO A 304 -29.28 -9.33 20.09
C PRO A 304 -29.78 -9.36 21.55
N ASP A 305 -28.85 -9.38 22.50
CA ASP A 305 -29.17 -9.25 23.93
C ASP A 305 -29.69 -7.84 24.29
N ALA A 306 -30.20 -7.64 25.51
CA ALA A 306 -30.79 -6.36 25.92
C ALA A 306 -29.82 -5.16 25.81
N GLY A 307 -28.52 -5.37 26.06
CA GLY A 307 -27.51 -4.32 25.92
C GLY A 307 -27.21 -4.01 24.44
N GLN A 308 -27.16 -5.03 23.61
CA GLN A 308 -27.01 -4.91 22.16
C GLN A 308 -28.23 -4.25 21.51
N GLN A 309 -29.44 -4.55 21.98
CA GLN A 309 -30.68 -3.90 21.55
C GLN A 309 -30.67 -2.40 21.88
N ALA A 310 -30.25 -2.03 23.09
CA ALA A 310 -30.09 -0.62 23.46
C ALA A 310 -29.07 0.09 22.57
N GLN A 311 -27.94 -0.56 22.27
CA GLN A 311 -26.90 -0.01 21.38
C GLN A 311 -27.40 0.18 19.94
N LEU A 312 -28.18 -0.78 19.42
CA LEU A 312 -28.81 -0.66 18.10
C LEU A 312 -29.83 0.49 18.06
N ALA A 313 -30.61 0.68 19.12
CA ALA A 313 -31.56 1.80 19.22
C ALA A 313 -30.84 3.15 19.22
N THR A 314 -29.71 3.29 19.93
CA THR A 314 -28.87 4.50 19.90
C THR A 314 -28.30 4.77 18.50
N LEU A 315 -27.79 3.74 17.83
CA LEU A 315 -27.28 3.87 16.46
C LEU A 315 -28.39 4.25 15.47
N GLN A 316 -29.60 3.72 15.63
CA GLN A 316 -30.75 4.08 14.81
C GLN A 316 -31.12 5.56 15.01
N GLN A 317 -31.20 6.03 16.25
CA GLN A 317 -31.45 7.45 16.54
C GLN A 317 -30.39 8.38 15.93
N ALA A 318 -29.12 7.95 15.93
CA ALA A 318 -28.04 8.69 15.30
C ALA A 318 -28.15 8.75 13.77
N VAL A 319 -28.65 7.68 13.13
CA VAL A 319 -28.98 7.69 11.69
C VAL A 319 -30.11 8.67 11.42
N ASP A 320 -31.21 8.57 12.16
CA ASP A 320 -32.39 9.42 11.95
C ASP A 320 -32.05 10.92 12.13
N ALA A 321 -31.23 11.25 13.13
CA ALA A 321 -30.78 12.61 13.38
C ALA A 321 -29.89 13.15 12.25
N ALA A 322 -28.93 12.35 11.76
CA ALA A 322 -28.03 12.73 10.68
C ALA A 322 -28.78 12.88 9.35
N GLU A 323 -29.76 12.01 9.08
CA GLU A 323 -30.62 12.11 7.90
C GLU A 323 -31.54 13.33 7.96
N ALA A 324 -32.13 13.63 9.12
CA ALA A 324 -32.92 14.85 9.31
C ALA A 324 -32.08 16.14 9.17
N ALA A 325 -30.81 16.12 9.58
CA ALA A 325 -29.89 17.24 9.37
C ALA A 325 -29.53 17.42 7.88
N LEU A 326 -29.25 16.31 7.18
CA LEU A 326 -29.01 16.33 5.74
C LEU A 326 -30.23 16.83 4.96
N ALA A 327 -31.43 16.34 5.29
CA ALA A 327 -32.67 16.75 4.63
C ALA A 327 -32.96 18.25 4.81
N ARG A 328 -32.75 18.80 6.01
CA ARG A 328 -32.89 20.24 6.27
C ARG A 328 -31.94 21.08 5.43
N LEU A 329 -30.67 20.67 5.34
CA LEU A 329 -29.65 21.37 4.53
C LEU A 329 -29.90 21.22 3.03
N GLN A 330 -30.45 20.09 2.58
CA GLN A 330 -30.85 19.90 1.19
C GLN A 330 -32.06 20.75 0.82
N ALA A 331 -33.05 20.86 1.71
CA ALA A 331 -34.22 21.70 1.51
C ALA A 331 -33.91 23.21 1.53
N ALA A 332 -32.83 23.60 2.22
CA ALA A 332 -32.35 24.99 2.27
C ALA A 332 -31.57 25.42 1.01
N GLN A 333 -31.17 24.48 0.14
CA GLN A 333 -30.51 24.83 -1.12
C GLN A 333 -31.56 25.17 -2.20
N PRO A 334 -31.40 26.29 -2.93
CA PRO A 334 -32.17 26.51 -4.14
C PRO A 334 -31.80 25.41 -5.13
N ALA A 335 -32.71 24.46 -5.33
CA ALA A 335 -32.55 23.44 -6.35
C ALA A 335 -32.54 24.15 -7.70
N THR A 336 -31.39 24.22 -8.35
CA THR A 336 -31.35 24.48 -9.79
C THR A 336 -31.70 23.15 -10.43
N PRO A 337 -32.92 22.94 -10.97
CA PRO A 337 -33.23 21.71 -11.67
C PRO A 337 -32.22 21.57 -12.83
N PRO A 338 -31.73 20.34 -13.11
CA PRO A 338 -30.89 20.13 -14.28
C PRO A 338 -31.62 20.65 -15.50
N SER A 339 -30.90 21.29 -16.42
CA SER A 339 -31.52 21.76 -17.65
C SER A 339 -32.18 20.58 -18.37
N PRO A 340 -33.23 20.81 -19.19
CA PRO A 340 -33.84 19.72 -19.97
C PRO A 340 -32.81 18.88 -20.75
N GLY A 341 -31.74 19.52 -21.25
CA GLY A 341 -30.61 18.84 -21.91
C GLY A 341 -29.75 17.98 -20.97
N GLU A 342 -29.50 18.43 -19.73
CA GLU A 342 -28.79 17.62 -18.73
C GLU A 342 -29.60 16.42 -18.24
N ALA A 343 -30.92 16.59 -18.11
CA ALA A 343 -31.84 15.52 -17.75
C ALA A 343 -31.89 14.46 -18.87
N ALA A 344 -31.99 14.90 -20.14
CA ALA A 344 -31.94 14.03 -21.31
C ALA A 344 -30.61 13.26 -21.41
N LEU A 345 -29.48 13.94 -21.21
CA LEU A 345 -28.15 13.30 -21.17
C LEU A 345 -28.07 12.21 -20.08
N LYS A 346 -28.59 12.50 -18.88
CA LYS A 346 -28.59 11.53 -17.78
C LYS A 346 -29.46 10.31 -18.11
N GLN A 347 -30.63 10.53 -18.70
CA GLN A 347 -31.52 9.44 -19.15
C GLN A 347 -30.86 8.59 -20.23
N ALA A 348 -30.21 9.20 -21.22
CA ALA A 348 -29.50 8.48 -22.28
C ALA A 348 -28.34 7.64 -21.73
N LYS A 349 -27.57 8.15 -20.76
CA LYS A 349 -26.51 7.38 -20.07
C LYS A 349 -27.06 6.15 -19.32
N VAL A 350 -28.18 6.30 -18.64
CA VAL A 350 -28.84 5.19 -17.93
C VAL A 350 -29.36 4.15 -18.94
N ALA A 351 -29.99 4.60 -20.03
CA ALA A 351 -30.45 3.73 -21.10
C ALA A 351 -29.30 2.90 -21.69
N LEU A 352 -28.17 3.53 -22.03
CA LEU A 352 -26.99 2.84 -22.56
C LEU A 352 -26.48 1.73 -21.62
N VAL A 353 -26.29 2.04 -20.34
CA VAL A 353 -25.82 1.05 -19.35
C VAL A 353 -26.80 -0.11 -19.23
N THR A 354 -28.09 0.18 -19.25
CA THR A 354 -29.17 -0.82 -19.15
C THR A 354 -29.18 -1.74 -20.37
N ARG A 355 -29.12 -1.20 -21.59
CA ARG A 355 -29.11 -1.99 -22.84
C ARG A 355 -27.84 -2.82 -22.97
N ARG A 356 -26.69 -2.26 -22.59
CA ARG A 356 -25.41 -3.00 -22.51
C ARG A 356 -25.42 -4.11 -21.46
N GLY A 357 -26.18 -3.94 -20.38
CA GLY A 357 -26.39 -4.98 -19.36
C GLY A 357 -27.29 -6.11 -19.89
N ALA A 358 -28.38 -5.76 -20.56
CA ALA A 358 -29.32 -6.71 -21.15
C ALA A 358 -28.65 -7.59 -22.23
N LEU A 359 -27.88 -6.98 -23.14
CA LEU A 359 -27.14 -7.72 -24.18
C LEU A 359 -26.13 -8.70 -23.55
N ARG A 360 -25.28 -8.22 -22.62
CA ARG A 360 -24.31 -9.09 -21.93
C ARG A 360 -24.96 -10.24 -21.17
N SER A 361 -26.12 -10.00 -20.54
CA SER A 361 -26.88 -11.04 -19.84
C SER A 361 -27.45 -12.09 -20.81
N ALA A 362 -27.95 -11.67 -21.98
CA ALA A 362 -28.43 -12.59 -23.00
C ALA A 362 -27.29 -13.42 -23.62
N GLU A 363 -26.15 -12.79 -23.91
CA GLU A 363 -24.94 -13.48 -24.39
C GLU A 363 -24.43 -14.52 -23.38
N ALA A 364 -24.40 -14.17 -22.09
CA ALA A 364 -23.97 -15.08 -21.03
C ALA A 364 -24.91 -16.30 -20.85
N ARG A 365 -26.19 -16.17 -21.22
CA ARG A 365 -27.17 -17.27 -21.20
C ARG A 365 -27.14 -18.13 -22.47
N GLY A 366 -26.35 -17.76 -23.48
CA GLY A 366 -26.33 -18.45 -24.77
C GLY A 366 -27.61 -18.25 -25.59
N ALA A 367 -28.23 -17.07 -25.48
CA ALA A 367 -29.41 -16.71 -26.27
C ALA A 367 -29.15 -16.84 -27.79
N ASP A 368 -30.17 -17.20 -28.55
CA ASP A 368 -30.06 -17.38 -30.01
C ASP A 368 -30.01 -16.03 -30.76
N GLU A 369 -29.71 -16.10 -32.05
CA GLU A 369 -29.56 -14.88 -32.87
C GLU A 369 -30.88 -14.09 -33.00
N ALA A 370 -32.02 -14.75 -32.85
CA ALA A 370 -33.32 -14.08 -32.86
C ALA A 370 -33.54 -13.22 -31.60
N GLU A 371 -33.01 -13.64 -30.44
CA GLU A 371 -33.03 -12.85 -29.20
C GLU A 371 -31.88 -11.82 -29.15
N LEU A 372 -30.72 -12.11 -29.72
CA LEU A 372 -29.55 -11.22 -29.70
C LEU A 372 -29.65 -10.04 -30.67
N ALA A 373 -30.17 -10.24 -31.88
CA ALA A 373 -30.31 -9.19 -32.89
C ALA A 373 -31.06 -7.92 -32.38
N PRO A 374 -32.24 -8.03 -31.74
CA PRO A 374 -32.93 -6.84 -31.23
C PRO A 374 -32.21 -6.16 -30.06
N LEU A 375 -31.45 -6.91 -29.25
CA LEU A 375 -30.67 -6.35 -28.14
C LEU A 375 -29.44 -5.57 -28.65
N ARG A 376 -28.81 -6.03 -29.72
CA ARG A 376 -27.73 -5.31 -30.41
C ARG A 376 -28.25 -4.02 -31.04
N GLN A 377 -29.40 -4.08 -31.70
CA GLN A 377 -30.05 -2.89 -32.25
C GLN A 377 -30.41 -1.88 -31.14
N ALA A 378 -31.00 -2.34 -30.05
CA ALA A 378 -31.35 -1.48 -28.91
C ALA A 378 -30.11 -0.86 -28.22
N LEU A 379 -28.95 -1.52 -28.26
CA LEU A 379 -27.69 -0.94 -27.79
C LEU A 379 -27.21 0.15 -28.75
N ALA A 380 -27.21 -0.10 -30.05
CA ALA A 380 -26.83 0.88 -31.07
C ALA A 380 -27.72 2.13 -31.03
N ASP A 381 -29.05 1.95 -30.86
CA ASP A 381 -30.00 3.06 -30.71
C ASP A 381 -29.72 3.88 -29.44
N ALA A 382 -29.35 3.22 -28.33
CA ALA A 382 -28.99 3.89 -27.08
C ALA A 382 -27.65 4.64 -27.16
N GLU A 383 -26.69 4.14 -27.94
CA GLU A 383 -25.43 4.82 -28.25
C GLU A 383 -25.68 6.08 -29.09
N ALA A 384 -26.48 5.97 -30.15
CA ALA A 384 -26.88 7.11 -30.98
C ALA A 384 -27.65 8.17 -30.16
N ALA A 385 -28.56 7.74 -29.29
CA ALA A 385 -29.31 8.64 -28.39
C ALA A 385 -28.40 9.32 -27.35
N LEU A 386 -27.36 8.63 -26.87
CA LEU A 386 -26.37 9.26 -25.98
C LEU A 386 -25.59 10.35 -26.70
N HIS A 387 -25.08 10.09 -27.91
CA HIS A 387 -24.36 11.08 -28.69
C HIS A 387 -25.23 12.31 -29.00
N ALA A 388 -26.47 12.09 -29.44
CA ALA A 388 -27.42 13.18 -29.66
C ALA A 388 -27.70 13.99 -28.38
N ALA A 389 -27.78 13.32 -27.22
CA ALA A 389 -27.98 13.99 -25.94
C ALA A 389 -26.71 14.71 -25.45
N GLU A 390 -25.51 14.22 -25.76
CA GLU A 390 -24.24 14.89 -25.47
C GLU A 390 -24.13 16.19 -26.26
N ASP A 391 -24.45 16.17 -27.55
CA ASP A 391 -24.45 17.35 -28.42
C ASP A 391 -25.50 18.38 -27.97
N ALA A 392 -26.68 17.92 -27.54
CA ALA A 392 -27.79 18.79 -27.13
C ALA A 392 -27.70 19.31 -25.67
N CYS A 393 -26.86 18.74 -24.81
CA CYS A 393 -26.87 19.09 -23.37
C CYS A 393 -26.17 20.41 -23.02
N GLY A 394 -25.42 21.00 -23.96
CA GLY A 394 -24.69 22.26 -23.74
C GLY A 394 -23.51 22.16 -22.77
N LYS A 395 -23.08 20.96 -22.35
CA LYS A 395 -21.85 20.76 -21.57
C LYS A 395 -20.66 20.64 -22.50
N ALA A 396 -19.61 21.41 -22.23
CA ALA A 396 -18.33 21.23 -22.89
C ALA A 396 -17.80 19.79 -22.65
N PRO A 397 -17.29 19.11 -23.69
CA PRO A 397 -16.71 17.78 -23.53
C PRO A 397 -15.51 17.84 -22.58
N PRO A 398 -15.32 16.84 -21.71
CA PRO A 398 -14.16 16.78 -20.83
C PRO A 398 -12.87 16.68 -21.65
N GLU A 399 -11.83 17.35 -21.20
CA GLU A 399 -10.50 17.30 -21.84
C GLU A 399 -9.86 15.93 -21.57
N LEU A 400 -9.91 15.04 -22.56
CA LEU A 400 -9.39 13.68 -22.47
C LEU A 400 -7.92 13.62 -22.89
N GLN A 401 -7.01 13.43 -21.93
CA GLN A 401 -5.64 13.04 -22.23
C GLN A 401 -5.58 11.55 -22.57
N ARG A 402 -5.39 11.22 -23.86
CA ARG A 402 -5.20 9.83 -24.30
C ARG A 402 -3.79 9.35 -23.96
N ILE A 403 -3.70 8.31 -23.15
CA ILE A 403 -2.49 7.51 -22.96
C ILE A 403 -2.71 6.23 -23.76
N ASP A 404 -2.10 6.14 -24.95
CA ASP A 404 -2.25 4.97 -25.81
C ASP A 404 -1.56 3.74 -25.20
N LYS A 405 -2.35 2.86 -24.59
CA LYS A 405 -1.99 1.46 -24.44
C LYS A 405 -2.43 0.74 -25.70
N ARG A 406 -1.48 0.23 -26.48
CA ARG A 406 -1.73 -0.51 -27.71
C ARG A 406 -2.73 -1.67 -27.43
N PRO A 407 -3.82 -1.82 -28.20
CA PRO A 407 -4.78 -2.90 -27.97
C PRO A 407 -4.09 -4.26 -28.16
N VAL A 408 -4.20 -5.14 -27.17
CA VAL A 408 -3.72 -6.53 -27.31
C VAL A 408 -4.75 -7.29 -28.14
N ASP A 409 -4.34 -7.77 -29.30
CA ASP A 409 -5.12 -8.63 -30.18
C ASP A 409 -5.76 -9.80 -29.40
N PRO A 410 -7.08 -10.06 -29.55
CA PRO A 410 -7.76 -11.17 -28.89
C PRO A 410 -7.12 -12.53 -29.13
N ALA A 411 -6.57 -12.79 -30.33
CA ALA A 411 -5.91 -14.06 -30.63
C ALA A 411 -4.60 -14.20 -29.84
N LEU A 412 -3.78 -13.14 -29.81
CA LEU A 412 -2.60 -13.07 -28.95
C LEU A 412 -2.93 -13.26 -27.46
N ARG A 413 -4.03 -12.67 -26.98
CA ARG A 413 -4.48 -12.85 -25.59
C ARG A 413 -4.88 -14.30 -25.30
N ALA A 414 -5.57 -14.95 -26.23
CA ALA A 414 -5.95 -16.35 -26.09
C ALA A 414 -4.73 -17.27 -26.05
N LEU A 415 -3.73 -17.03 -26.92
CA LEU A 415 -2.48 -17.81 -26.94
C LEU A 415 -1.68 -17.64 -25.65
N LYS A 416 -1.54 -16.40 -25.13
CA LYS A 416 -0.87 -16.12 -23.84
C LYS A 416 -1.61 -16.77 -22.66
N THR A 417 -2.94 -16.82 -22.72
CA THR A 417 -3.77 -17.48 -21.70
C THR A 417 -3.58 -18.99 -21.72
N GLU A 418 -3.59 -19.60 -22.92
CA GLU A 418 -3.42 -21.05 -23.08
C GLU A 418 -2.02 -21.52 -22.64
N GLN A 419 -0.96 -20.77 -23.00
CA GLN A 419 0.40 -21.02 -22.53
C GLN A 419 0.47 -21.00 -20.99
N ALA A 420 -0.12 -19.99 -20.37
CA ALA A 420 -0.14 -19.86 -18.91
C ALA A 420 -0.91 -21.02 -18.23
N MET A 421 -2.04 -21.44 -18.80
CA MET A 421 -2.83 -22.56 -18.30
C MET A 421 -2.10 -23.89 -18.43
N ALA A 422 -1.47 -24.15 -19.58
CA ALA A 422 -0.69 -25.36 -19.82
C ALA A 422 0.52 -25.46 -18.87
N ARG A 423 1.24 -24.34 -18.64
CA ARG A 423 2.36 -24.29 -17.69
C ARG A 423 1.91 -24.53 -16.25
N ALA A 424 0.75 -23.96 -15.87
CA ALA A 424 0.18 -24.19 -14.55
C ALA A 424 -0.29 -25.64 -14.33
N GLU A 425 -0.74 -26.32 -15.39
CA GLU A 425 -1.15 -27.73 -15.34
C GLU A 425 0.05 -28.67 -15.15
N VAL A 426 1.13 -28.49 -15.91
CA VAL A 426 2.40 -29.23 -15.72
C VAL A 426 2.88 -29.10 -14.28
N SER A 427 3.00 -27.86 -13.80
CA SER A 427 3.47 -27.56 -12.45
C SER A 427 2.57 -28.14 -11.35
N ARG A 428 1.27 -28.26 -11.60
CA ARG A 428 0.30 -28.87 -10.67
C ARG A 428 0.46 -30.39 -10.61
N LEU A 429 0.65 -31.04 -11.75
CA LEU A 429 0.79 -32.50 -11.85
C LEU A 429 2.12 -32.97 -11.26
N GLU A 430 3.21 -32.24 -11.47
CA GLU A 430 4.54 -32.56 -10.93
C GLU A 430 4.62 -32.50 -9.39
N ARG A 431 3.79 -31.65 -8.77
CA ARG A 431 3.66 -31.51 -7.30
C ARG A 431 2.70 -32.51 -6.65
N ARG A 432 1.86 -33.19 -7.43
CA ARG A 432 0.85 -34.12 -6.90
C ARG A 432 1.51 -35.46 -6.54
N GLN A 433 1.11 -36.05 -5.42
CA GLN A 433 1.45 -37.43 -5.07
C GLN A 433 0.19 -38.31 -4.96
N PRO A 434 0.21 -39.54 -5.50
CA PRO A 434 1.29 -40.13 -6.31
C PRO A 434 1.44 -39.44 -7.67
N ARG A 435 2.64 -39.50 -8.24
CA ARG A 435 2.91 -38.91 -9.56
C ARG A 435 2.30 -39.77 -10.66
N ASP A 436 1.60 -39.12 -11.59
CA ASP A 436 1.11 -39.72 -12.82
C ASP A 436 1.96 -39.22 -13.99
N GLU A 437 3.02 -39.96 -14.29
CA GLU A 437 3.99 -39.63 -15.35
C GLU A 437 3.31 -39.52 -16.73
N ALA A 438 2.23 -40.27 -16.97
CA ALA A 438 1.49 -40.20 -18.22
C ALA A 438 0.68 -38.88 -18.32
N ALA A 439 0.10 -38.42 -17.21
CA ALA A 439 -0.56 -37.11 -17.17
C ALA A 439 0.43 -35.96 -17.30
N ILE A 440 1.60 -36.06 -16.67
CA ILE A 440 2.68 -35.07 -16.79
C ILE A 440 3.14 -34.98 -18.26
N GLY A 441 3.40 -36.11 -18.93
CA GLY A 441 3.79 -36.13 -20.33
C GLY A 441 2.75 -35.49 -21.28
N ARG A 442 1.45 -35.71 -21.04
CA ARG A 442 0.38 -35.05 -21.81
C ARG A 442 0.34 -33.53 -21.58
N ALA A 443 0.53 -33.08 -20.34
CA ALA A 443 0.55 -31.66 -20.02
C ALA A 443 1.79 -30.96 -20.61
N GLN A 444 2.94 -31.62 -20.63
CA GLN A 444 4.17 -31.11 -21.26
C GLN A 444 4.00 -30.98 -22.78
N ALA A 445 3.38 -31.97 -23.43
CA ALA A 445 3.07 -31.88 -24.86
C ALA A 445 2.12 -30.71 -25.18
N ARG A 446 1.10 -30.47 -24.33
CA ARG A 446 0.17 -29.34 -24.46
C ARG A 446 0.88 -27.99 -24.28
N LEU A 447 1.83 -27.89 -23.35
CA LEU A 447 2.64 -26.68 -23.15
C LEU A 447 3.50 -26.39 -24.38
N ALA A 448 4.21 -27.39 -24.90
CA ALA A 448 5.04 -27.24 -26.09
C ALA A 448 4.22 -26.78 -27.32
N GLU A 449 3.01 -27.30 -27.48
CA GLU A 449 2.07 -26.87 -28.52
C GLU A 449 1.64 -25.40 -28.35
N ALA A 450 1.30 -24.99 -27.12
CA ALA A 450 0.90 -23.62 -26.82
C ALA A 450 2.05 -22.62 -27.04
N GLU A 451 3.28 -23.01 -26.70
CA GLU A 451 4.49 -22.22 -26.92
C GLU A 451 4.80 -22.04 -28.40
N ARG A 452 4.71 -23.13 -29.19
CA ARG A 452 4.90 -23.06 -30.65
C ARG A 452 3.88 -22.12 -31.30
N ARG A 453 2.59 -22.29 -30.97
CA ARG A 453 1.51 -21.46 -31.54
C ARG A 453 1.62 -19.99 -31.16
N LEU A 454 2.12 -19.70 -29.95
CA LEU A 454 2.41 -18.33 -29.55
C LEU A 454 3.61 -17.78 -30.34
N GLY A 455 4.69 -18.54 -30.50
CA GLY A 455 5.87 -18.13 -31.26
C GLY A 455 5.62 -17.90 -32.76
N GLU A 456 4.62 -18.57 -33.33
CA GLU A 456 4.18 -18.37 -34.73
C GLU A 456 3.28 -17.15 -34.92
N HIS A 457 2.81 -16.51 -33.84
CA HIS A 457 1.93 -15.35 -33.94
C HIS A 457 2.72 -14.08 -34.30
N PRO A 458 2.31 -13.32 -35.33
CA PRO A 458 3.09 -12.19 -35.87
C PRO A 458 3.28 -11.01 -34.90
N GLU A 459 2.51 -10.98 -33.80
CA GLU A 459 2.56 -9.94 -32.76
C GLU A 459 2.98 -10.46 -31.36
N ALA A 460 3.50 -11.70 -31.27
CA ALA A 460 3.76 -12.36 -29.98
C ALA A 460 4.76 -11.69 -29.06
#